data_AF-A0A9X5GQG7-F1
#
_entry.id   AF-A0A9X5GQG7-F1
#
_cell.length_a   1.000
_cell.length_b   1.000
_cell.length_c   1.000
_cell.angle_alpha   90.00
_cell.angle_beta   90.00
_cell.angle_gamma   90.00
#
_symmetry.space_group_name_H-M   'P 1'
#
loop_
_entity.id
_entity.type
_entity.pdbx_description
1 polymer ?
#
loop_
_entity_poly.entity_id
_entity_poly.type
_entity_poly.pdbx_seq_one_letter_code
_entity_poly.pdbx_strand_id
1 'polypeptide(L)'
;MNATEVRKVSMKEMAQAFDGKYVNVSSVDHYGIAIEMTRGTIEYEDDLKPELWLVSRDSENNVTGSVTFDEDVIEAIEESNGTYTISFSVGMADIDISEYKSLEELQKEHDEKQKA
;
A
#
# COMPACT_ATOMS: atom_id res chain seq x y z
N MET A 1 -21.91 23.44 -17.47
CA MET A 1 -20.82 22.94 -16.62
C MET A 1 -21.34 21.65 -16.03
N ASN A 2 -20.86 20.49 -16.51
CA ASN A 2 -21.18 19.22 -15.84
C ASN A 2 -20.48 19.27 -14.49
N ALA A 3 -21.25 19.24 -13.41
CA ALA A 3 -20.68 18.97 -12.10
C ALA A 3 -20.03 17.59 -12.22
N THR A 4 -18.72 17.52 -12.00
CA THR A 4 -18.03 16.23 -11.90
C THR A 4 -18.66 15.47 -10.76
N GLU A 5 -19.32 14.35 -11.04
CA GLU A 5 -19.90 13.51 -10.00
C GLU A 5 -18.76 12.81 -9.27
N VAL A 6 -18.69 13.04 -7.95
CA VAL A 6 -17.78 12.33 -7.05
C VAL A 6 -18.57 11.18 -6.43
N ARG A 7 -18.08 9.95 -6.63
CA ARG A 7 -18.73 8.73 -6.12
C ARG A 7 -17.89 8.13 -5.00
N LYS A 8 -18.50 7.89 -3.83
CA LYS A 8 -17.88 7.09 -2.77
C LYS A 8 -17.90 5.61 -3.15
N VAL A 9 -16.77 4.93 -2.96
CA VAL A 9 -16.58 3.52 -3.32
C VAL A 9 -15.88 2.76 -2.19
N SER A 10 -16.00 1.44 -2.20
CA SER A 10 -15.28 0.55 -1.27
C SER A 10 -13.85 0.21 -1.75
N MET A 11 -13.02 -0.31 -0.84
CA MET A 11 -11.69 -0.86 -1.17
C MET A 11 -11.77 -1.91 -2.29
N LYS A 12 -12.74 -2.82 -2.16
CA LYS A 12 -13.00 -3.89 -3.13
C LYS A 12 -13.38 -3.36 -4.51
N GLU A 13 -14.25 -2.36 -4.59
CA GLU A 13 -14.62 -1.72 -5.86
C GLU A 13 -13.41 -1.03 -6.52
N MET A 14 -12.57 -0.35 -5.74
CA MET A 14 -11.35 0.27 -6.25
C MET A 14 -10.36 -0.79 -6.76
N ALA A 15 -10.09 -1.84 -5.98
CA ALA A 15 -9.19 -2.92 -6.39
C ALA A 15 -9.67 -3.60 -7.69
N GLN A 16 -10.97 -3.89 -7.79
CA GLN A 16 -11.58 -4.45 -9.00
C GLN A 16 -11.45 -3.52 -10.22
N ALA A 17 -11.53 -2.21 -10.03
CA ALA A 17 -11.37 -1.24 -11.13
C ALA A 17 -9.95 -1.27 -11.74
N PHE A 18 -8.96 -1.65 -10.95
CA PHE A 18 -7.55 -1.73 -11.34
C PHE A 18 -7.02 -3.16 -11.52
N ASP A 19 -7.88 -4.17 -11.46
CA ASP A 19 -7.47 -5.56 -11.68
C ASP A 19 -6.77 -5.75 -13.03
N GLY A 20 -5.61 -6.38 -13.01
CA GLY A 20 -4.72 -6.57 -14.16
C GLY A 20 -4.11 -5.30 -14.75
N LYS A 21 -4.23 -4.13 -14.09
CA LYS A 21 -3.67 -2.85 -14.55
C LYS A 21 -2.54 -2.38 -13.66
N TYR A 22 -1.65 -1.58 -14.25
CA TYR A 22 -0.66 -0.81 -13.48
C TYR A 22 -1.20 0.58 -13.17
N VAL A 23 -0.89 1.06 -11.96
CA VAL A 23 -1.28 2.37 -11.47
C VAL A 23 -0.07 3.25 -11.20
N ASN A 24 -0.30 4.56 -11.20
CA ASN A 24 0.57 5.50 -10.52
C ASN A 24 -0.17 5.99 -9.28
N VAL A 25 0.55 6.05 -8.17
CA VAL A 25 0.06 6.62 -6.90
C VAL A 25 0.86 7.87 -6.63
N SER A 26 0.15 8.95 -6.35
CA SER A 26 0.74 10.22 -5.97
C SER A 26 -0.09 10.87 -4.87
N SER A 27 0.56 11.45 -3.88
CA SER A 27 -0.09 12.19 -2.80
C SER A 27 -0.73 13.47 -3.33
N VAL A 28 -2.03 13.65 -3.09
CA VAL A 28 -2.77 14.89 -3.44
C VAL A 28 -2.45 16.02 -2.46
N ASP A 29 -2.25 15.67 -1.19
CA ASP A 29 -1.65 16.48 -0.13
C ASP A 29 -0.76 15.59 0.75
N HIS A 30 -0.04 16.17 1.73
CA HIS A 30 0.75 15.38 2.67
C HIS A 30 0.77 15.99 4.07
N TYR A 31 0.53 15.14 5.07
CA TYR A 31 0.67 15.45 6.49
C TYR A 31 1.51 14.36 7.14
N GLY A 32 2.84 14.55 7.17
CA GLY A 32 3.79 13.58 7.74
C GLY A 32 4.34 12.57 6.74
N ILE A 33 3.48 11.85 6.01
CA ILE A 33 3.88 10.87 4.97
C ILE A 33 3.35 11.29 3.60
N ALA A 34 4.15 11.06 2.56
CA ALA A 34 3.73 11.06 1.17
C ALA A 34 3.96 9.65 0.59
N ILE A 35 3.02 9.17 -0.23
CA ILE A 35 3.09 7.85 -0.86
C ILE A 35 3.15 8.06 -2.36
N GLU A 36 4.31 7.75 -2.92
CA GLU A 36 4.60 7.91 -4.34
C GLU A 36 4.99 6.55 -4.92
N MET A 37 4.30 6.14 -5.98
CA MET A 37 4.55 4.87 -6.65
C MET A 37 4.36 5.03 -8.14
N THR A 38 5.37 4.61 -8.90
CA THR A 38 5.25 4.45 -10.35
C THR A 38 5.14 2.96 -10.65
N ARG A 39 4.18 2.58 -11.50
CA ARG A 39 3.97 1.18 -11.92
C ARG A 39 3.65 0.23 -10.75
N GLY A 40 2.63 0.58 -9.98
CA GLY A 40 2.08 -0.25 -8.91
C GLY A 40 0.93 -1.17 -9.34
N THR A 41 0.55 -2.12 -8.49
CA THR A 41 -0.73 -2.85 -8.53
C THR A 41 -1.56 -2.53 -7.29
N ILE A 42 -2.89 -2.62 -7.41
CA ILE A 42 -3.82 -2.51 -6.28
C ILE A 42 -4.29 -3.91 -5.95
N GLU A 43 -4.08 -4.35 -4.72
CA GLU A 43 -4.44 -5.69 -4.25
C GLU A 43 -5.37 -5.57 -3.04
N TYR A 44 -6.29 -6.51 -2.88
CA TYR A 44 -7.28 -6.51 -1.81
C TYR A 44 -7.38 -7.90 -1.20
N GLU A 45 -7.29 -7.97 0.12
CA GLU A 45 -7.41 -9.18 0.92
C GLU A 45 -8.56 -9.05 1.93
N ASP A 46 -9.30 -10.14 2.15
CA ASP A 46 -10.53 -10.17 2.96
C ASP A 46 -10.60 -11.41 3.87
N ASP A 47 -9.47 -12.08 4.10
CA ASP A 47 -9.43 -13.38 4.78
C ASP A 47 -9.67 -13.27 6.30
N LEU A 48 -9.17 -12.20 6.94
CA LEU A 48 -9.31 -11.93 8.37
C LEU A 48 -9.83 -10.53 8.66
N LYS A 49 -9.28 -9.54 7.96
CA LYS A 49 -9.67 -8.13 7.99
C LYS A 49 -9.53 -7.56 6.58
N PRO A 50 -10.45 -6.69 6.12
CA PRO A 50 -10.31 -6.02 4.84
C PRO A 50 -9.06 -5.15 4.79
N GLU A 51 -8.16 -5.47 3.86
CA GLU A 51 -6.90 -4.74 3.65
C GLU A 51 -6.74 -4.34 2.19
N LEU A 52 -6.30 -3.10 1.97
CA LEU A 52 -5.93 -2.57 0.67
C LEU A 52 -4.42 -2.43 0.56
N TRP A 53 -3.85 -3.00 -0.49
CA TRP A 53 -2.42 -3.04 -0.72
C TRP A 53 -2.07 -2.23 -1.97
N LEU A 54 -1.15 -1.28 -1.81
CA LEU A 54 -0.43 -0.64 -2.92
C LEU A 54 0.89 -1.37 -3.07
N VAL A 55 1.11 -2.04 -4.19
CA VAL A 55 2.27 -2.91 -4.40
C VAL A 55 3.12 -2.39 -5.56
N SER A 56 4.34 -1.94 -5.27
CA SER A 56 5.30 -1.50 -6.28
C SER A 56 5.91 -2.69 -7.01
N ARG A 57 6.02 -2.60 -8.34
CA ARG A 57 6.45 -3.70 -9.20
C ARG A 57 7.58 -3.24 -10.12
N ASP A 58 8.63 -4.05 -10.26
CA ASP A 58 9.69 -3.81 -11.25
C ASP A 58 9.24 -4.17 -12.69
N SER A 59 10.15 -4.07 -13.65
CA SER A 59 9.88 -4.41 -15.06
C SER A 59 9.58 -5.89 -15.30
N GLU A 60 10.03 -6.77 -14.42
CA GLU A 60 9.80 -8.22 -14.47
C GLU A 60 8.56 -8.64 -13.65
N ASN A 61 7.84 -7.67 -13.10
CA ASN A 61 6.68 -7.84 -12.24
C ASN A 61 6.99 -8.41 -10.84
N ASN A 62 8.25 -8.37 -10.41
CA ASN A 62 8.63 -8.67 -9.03
C ASN A 62 8.15 -7.55 -8.10
N VAL A 63 7.76 -7.90 -6.88
CA VAL A 63 7.39 -6.93 -5.84
C VAL A 63 8.67 -6.24 -5.34
N THR A 64 8.69 -4.91 -5.35
CA THR A 64 9.82 -4.09 -4.86
C THR A 64 9.50 -3.34 -3.57
N GLY A 65 8.23 -3.30 -3.18
CA GLY A 65 7.76 -2.71 -1.93
C GLY A 65 6.24 -2.68 -1.90
N SER A 66 5.67 -2.49 -0.72
CA SER A 66 4.23 -2.36 -0.55
C SER A 66 3.88 -1.45 0.61
N VAL A 67 2.68 -0.87 0.54
CA VAL A 67 2.03 -0.20 1.66
C VAL A 67 0.64 -0.79 1.82
N THR A 68 0.27 -1.11 3.06
CA THR A 68 -1.00 -1.73 3.40
C THR A 68 -1.85 -0.78 4.22
N PHE A 69 -3.15 -0.78 3.97
CA PHE A 69 -4.13 -0.01 4.71
C PHE A 69 -5.28 -0.89 5.15
N ASP A 70 -5.52 -0.92 6.45
CA ASP A 70 -6.71 -1.50 7.04
C ASP A 70 -7.95 -0.62 6.78
N GLU A 71 -9.14 -1.20 6.85
CA GLU A 71 -10.39 -0.42 6.76
C GLU A 71 -10.47 0.74 7.77
N ASP A 72 -9.93 0.55 8.98
CA ASP A 72 -10.02 1.53 10.07
C ASP A 72 -9.22 2.82 9.80
N VAL A 73 -8.21 2.74 8.93
CA VAL A 73 -7.38 3.91 8.59
C VAL A 73 -7.92 4.68 7.38
N ILE A 74 -8.89 4.13 6.66
CA ILE A 74 -9.49 4.77 5.48
C ILE A 74 -10.79 5.48 5.88
N GLU A 75 -10.82 6.80 5.76
CA GLU A 75 -12.03 7.59 5.99
C GLU A 75 -12.98 7.52 4.78
N ALA A 76 -12.44 7.63 3.57
CA ALA A 76 -13.21 7.55 2.34
C ALA A 76 -12.33 7.16 1.15
N ILE A 77 -12.95 6.51 0.16
CA ILE A 77 -12.40 6.40 -1.19
C ILE A 77 -13.40 7.05 -2.13
N GLU A 78 -12.94 8.04 -2.87
CA GLU A 78 -13.75 8.83 -3.79
C GLU A 78 -13.22 8.68 -5.22
N GLU A 79 -14.10 8.26 -6.12
CA GLU A 79 -13.82 8.15 -7.55
C GLU A 79 -14.36 9.39 -8.27
N SER A 80 -13.53 9.95 -9.14
CA SER A 80 -13.84 11.11 -9.96
C SER A 80 -13.05 11.04 -11.26
N ASN A 81 -13.75 10.85 -12.38
CA ASN A 81 -13.18 10.78 -13.73
C ASN A 81 -12.07 9.71 -13.90
N GLY A 82 -12.21 8.55 -13.25
CA GLY A 82 -11.25 7.45 -13.28
C GLY A 82 -10.04 7.64 -12.38
N THR A 83 -9.97 8.75 -11.65
CA THR A 83 -8.99 8.97 -10.57
C THR A 83 -9.66 8.64 -9.24
N TYR A 84 -8.95 7.88 -8.41
CA TYR A 84 -9.41 7.51 -7.08
C TYR A 84 -8.57 8.27 -6.06
N THR A 85 -9.24 8.91 -5.10
CA THR A 85 -8.60 9.57 -3.96
C THR A 85 -8.96 8.80 -2.70
N ILE A 86 -7.93 8.37 -1.97
CA ILE A 86 -8.08 7.75 -0.65
C ILE A 86 -7.81 8.84 0.40
N SER A 87 -8.76 9.04 1.30
CA SER A 87 -8.60 9.90 2.47
C SER A 87 -8.37 9.03 3.70
N PHE A 88 -7.34 9.36 4.48
CA PHE A 88 -6.93 8.57 5.65
C PHE A 88 -7.31 9.26 6.96
N SER A 89 -7.57 8.47 7.99
CA SER A 89 -7.69 8.96 9.37
C SER A 89 -6.31 9.29 9.96
N VAL A 90 -6.27 10.07 11.04
CA VAL A 90 -5.04 10.67 11.61
C VAL A 90 -4.11 9.64 12.28
N GLY A 91 -4.54 8.38 12.46
CA GLY A 91 -3.77 7.34 13.13
C GLY A 91 -2.74 6.69 12.22
N MET A 92 -1.45 6.83 12.54
CA MET A 92 -0.35 6.22 11.80
C MET A 92 0.29 5.09 12.60
N ALA A 93 0.68 4.00 11.93
CA ALA A 93 1.41 2.92 12.56
C ALA A 93 2.84 3.36 12.92
N ASP A 94 3.35 2.87 14.05
CA ASP A 94 4.77 2.96 14.36
C ASP A 94 5.58 2.07 13.41
N ILE A 95 6.78 2.51 13.02
CA ILE A 95 7.68 1.76 12.15
C ILE A 95 8.99 1.47 12.86
N ASP A 96 9.43 0.22 12.79
CA ASP A 96 10.77 -0.20 13.20
C ASP A 96 11.70 -0.24 11.99
N ILE A 97 12.86 0.40 12.12
CA ILE A 97 13.89 0.44 11.09
C ILE A 97 15.14 -0.24 11.63
N SER A 98 15.64 -1.23 10.88
CA SER A 98 16.88 -1.94 11.20
C SER A 98 17.72 -2.16 9.96
N GLU A 99 19.01 -2.44 10.18
CA GLU A 99 19.92 -2.78 9.09
C GLU A 99 19.53 -4.13 8.48
N TYR A 100 19.56 -4.19 7.14
CA TYR A 100 19.37 -5.43 6.42
C TYR A 100 20.48 -6.43 6.79
N LYS A 101 20.09 -7.67 7.07
CA LYS A 101 21.02 -8.79 7.25
C LYS A 101 20.73 -9.85 6.20
N SER A 102 21.79 -10.29 5.53
CA SER A 102 21.73 -11.44 4.66
C SER A 102 21.44 -12.73 5.44
N LEU A 103 20.97 -13.77 4.75
CA LEU A 103 20.76 -15.08 5.36
C LEU A 103 22.04 -15.65 5.99
N GLU A 104 23.20 -15.40 5.38
CA GLU A 104 24.50 -15.84 5.89
C GLU A 104 24.85 -15.16 7.23
N GLU A 105 24.60 -13.85 7.34
CA GLU A 105 24.79 -13.10 8.59
C GLU A 105 23.84 -13.57 9.68
N LEU A 106 22.56 -13.78 9.35
CA LEU A 106 21.56 -14.30 10.29
C LEU A 106 21.93 -15.71 10.80
N GLN A 107 22.42 -16.58 9.91
CA GLN A 107 22.86 -17.93 10.29
C GLN A 107 24.08 -17.87 11.22
N LYS A 108 25.05 -17.00 10.92
CA LYS A 108 26.23 -16.81 11.76
C LYS A 108 25.86 -16.35 13.17
N GLU A 109 24.97 -15.37 13.30
CA GLU A 109 24.50 -14.89 14.61
C GLU A 109 23.78 -15.97 15.41
N HIS A 110 22.96 -16.79 14.73
CA HIS A 110 22.29 -17.92 15.36
C HIS A 110 23.29 -18.96 15.89
N ASP A 111 24.30 -19.33 15.08
CA ASP A 111 25.32 -20.31 15.47
C ASP A 111 26.21 -19.81 16.62
N GLU A 112 26.49 -18.50 16.68
CA GLU A 112 27.22 -17.87 17.79
C GLU A 112 26.39 -17.86 19.07
N LYS A 113 25.09 -17.58 19.00
CA LYS A 113 24.17 -17.63 20.15
C LYS A 113 23.99 -19.04 20.71
N GLN A 114 24.04 -20.08 19.88
CA GLN A 114 23.94 -21.47 20.34
C GLN A 114 25.22 -22.01 20.99
N LYS A 115 26.37 -21.33 20.79
CA LYS A 115 27.67 -21.70 21.37
C LYS A 115 27.96 -20.99 22.70
N ALA A 116 27.18 -19.96 23.04
CA ALA A 116 27.27 -19.17 24.28
C ALA A 116 26.41 -19.79 25.38
#